data_AF-A0A355RM32-F1
#
_entry.id   AF-A0A355RM32-F1
#
_cell.length_a   1.000
_cell.length_b   1.000
_cell.length_c   1.000
_cell.angle_alpha   90.00
_cell.angle_beta   90.00
_cell.angle_gamma   90.00
#
_symmetry.space_group_name_H-M   'P 1'
#
loop_
_entity.id
_entity.type
_entity.pdbx_description
1 polymer ?
#
loop_
_entity_poly.entity_id
_entity_poly.type
_entity_poly.pdbx_seq_one_letter_code
_entity_poly.pdbx_strand_id
1 'polypeptide(L)'
;MDKKDEIVEVEVEKEKIDTPKKNDTPKKTLSDYSNKIHFYTSLALLGSKYGFSALILSSLSGFIFSILYSENHSSTMLILLIVCFSLAFISLIFYIVGLIASSLAKKYMAKDPNYSSKL
;
A
#
# COMPACT_ATOMS: atom_id res chain seq x y z
N MET A 1 36.57 18.27 -67.72
CA MET A 1 36.06 17.46 -66.58
C MET A 1 37.09 17.56 -65.45
N ASP A 2 36.66 17.29 -64.23
CA ASP A 2 37.38 17.47 -62.95
C ASP A 2 37.16 18.82 -62.26
N LYS A 3 35.92 18.97 -61.76
CA LYS A 3 35.62 19.80 -60.59
C LYS A 3 36.22 19.08 -59.37
N LYS A 4 37.25 19.67 -58.74
CA LYS A 4 37.75 19.23 -57.44
C LYS A 4 36.95 19.93 -56.35
N ASP A 5 36.01 19.18 -55.80
CA ASP A 5 35.58 19.11 -54.40
C ASP A 5 35.82 20.37 -53.55
N GLU A 6 34.79 21.19 -53.48
CA GLU A 6 34.63 22.20 -52.44
C GLU A 6 34.04 21.49 -51.21
N ILE A 7 34.89 21.25 -50.21
CA ILE A 7 34.49 20.63 -48.94
C ILE A 7 33.65 21.66 -48.19
N VAL A 8 32.33 21.47 -48.20
CA VAL A 8 31.41 22.24 -47.37
C VAL A 8 31.58 21.74 -45.94
N GLU A 9 32.28 22.51 -45.10
CA GLU A 9 32.23 22.35 -43.65
C GLU A 9 30.81 22.72 -43.18
N VAL A 10 29.95 21.70 -43.15
CA VAL A 10 28.68 21.82 -42.44
C VAL A 10 29.02 21.81 -40.96
N GLU A 11 29.07 23.00 -40.38
CA GLU A 11 29.06 23.23 -38.95
C GLU A 11 27.74 22.64 -38.43
N VAL A 12 27.79 21.36 -38.05
CA VAL A 12 26.69 20.73 -37.33
C VAL A 12 26.69 21.39 -35.96
N GLU A 13 25.93 22.47 -35.84
CA GLU A 13 25.45 22.96 -34.56
C GLU A 13 24.92 21.73 -33.83
N LYS A 14 25.71 21.27 -32.85
CA LYS A 14 25.33 20.20 -31.96
C LYS A 14 24.08 20.71 -31.26
N GLU A 15 22.92 20.29 -31.76
CA GLU A 15 21.68 20.32 -31.00
C GLU A 15 22.05 19.83 -29.60
N LYS A 16 21.89 20.73 -28.62
CA LYS A 16 22.00 20.36 -27.22
C LYS A 16 20.91 19.33 -27.01
N ILE A 17 21.29 18.06 -27.10
CA ILE A 17 20.49 16.94 -26.61
C ILE A 17 20.21 17.31 -25.17
N ASP A 18 18.96 17.68 -24.91
CA ASP A 18 18.44 18.03 -23.61
C ASP A 18 18.39 16.72 -22.80
N THR A 19 19.57 16.28 -22.35
CA THR A 19 19.69 15.11 -21.49
C THR A 19 18.82 15.39 -20.27
N PRO A 20 17.86 14.50 -19.93
CA PRO A 20 16.99 14.72 -18.80
C PRO A 20 17.86 14.96 -17.57
N LYS A 21 17.61 16.09 -16.88
CA LYS A 21 18.28 16.46 -15.64
C LYS A 21 18.47 15.20 -14.81
N LYS A 22 19.73 14.83 -14.61
CA LYS A 22 20.16 13.76 -13.70
C LYS A 22 19.34 13.94 -12.42
N ASN A 23 18.42 13.02 -12.15
CA ASN A 23 17.61 13.03 -10.94
C ASN A 23 18.56 13.24 -9.77
N ASP A 24 18.38 14.36 -9.06
CA ASP A 24 19.14 14.65 -7.85
C ASP A 24 19.11 13.40 -6.99
N THR A 25 20.29 12.86 -6.72
CA THR A 25 20.43 11.70 -5.86
C THR A 25 19.76 12.05 -4.53
N PRO A 26 18.85 11.20 -4.03
CA PRO A 26 18.04 11.56 -2.89
C PRO A 26 18.95 11.86 -1.69
N LYS A 27 18.91 13.12 -1.21
CA LYS A 27 19.60 13.56 0.02
C LYS A 27 19.31 12.54 1.11
N LYS A 28 20.35 12.07 1.80
CA LYS A 28 20.35 11.02 2.85
C LYS A 28 19.27 11.17 3.95
N THR A 29 18.59 12.32 4.05
CA THR A 29 17.41 12.54 4.89
C THR A 29 16.13 11.86 4.39
N LEU A 30 16.09 11.35 3.16
CA LEU A 30 14.95 10.64 2.54
C LEU A 30 14.73 9.20 3.06
N SER A 31 15.78 8.56 3.59
CA SER A 31 15.71 7.16 4.06
C SER A 31 14.73 6.99 5.24
N ASP A 32 14.68 7.98 6.13
CA ASP A 32 13.89 7.88 7.37
C ASP A 32 12.37 7.94 7.13
N TYR A 33 11.95 8.67 6.10
CA TYR A 33 10.54 8.73 5.71
C TYR A 33 10.14 7.56 4.82
N SER A 34 11.02 7.13 3.91
CA SER A 34 10.78 5.97 3.04
C SER A 34 10.53 4.68 3.84
N ASN A 35 11.35 4.41 4.85
CA ASN A 35 11.17 3.23 5.71
C ASN A 35 9.86 3.28 6.51
N LYS A 36 9.48 4.46 7.03
CA LYS A 36 8.21 4.64 7.75
C LYS A 36 7.01 4.47 6.82
N ILE A 37 7.06 5.04 5.61
CA ILE A 37 6.01 4.90 4.60
C ILE A 37 5.84 3.43 4.20
N HIS A 38 6.94 2.70 3.95
CA HIS A 38 6.88 1.27 3.65
C HIS A 38 6.27 0.47 4.80
N PHE A 39 6.71 0.71 6.04
CA PHE A 39 6.17 0.03 7.21
C PHE A 39 4.67 0.25 7.38
N TYR A 40 4.20 1.50 7.39
CA TYR A 40 2.78 1.81 7.56
C TYR A 40 1.93 1.34 6.37
N THR A 41 2.47 1.40 5.15
CA THR A 41 1.79 0.87 3.95
C THR A 41 1.65 -0.65 4.01
N SER A 42 2.70 -1.37 4.40
CA SER A 42 2.65 -2.83 4.58
C SER A 42 1.67 -3.22 5.69
N LEU A 43 1.69 -2.50 6.82
CA LEU A 43 0.75 -2.73 7.92
C LEU A 43 -0.69 -2.44 7.50
N ALA A 44 -0.90 -1.37 6.72
CA ALA A 44 -2.20 -1.01 6.15
C ALA A 44 -2.72 -2.08 5.18
N LEU A 45 -1.86 -2.60 4.30
CA LEU A 45 -2.22 -3.67 3.38
C LEU A 45 -2.59 -4.96 4.12
N LEU A 46 -1.81 -5.32 5.14
CA LEU A 46 -2.07 -6.50 5.95
C LEU A 46 -3.39 -6.36 6.73
N GLY A 47 -3.55 -5.25 7.46
CA GLY A 47 -4.74 -4.99 8.27
C GLY A 47 -6.01 -4.81 7.45
N SER A 48 -5.95 -4.08 6.32
CA SER A 48 -7.12 -3.86 5.47
C SER A 48 -7.53 -5.09 4.68
N LYS A 49 -6.58 -5.81 4.06
CA LYS A 49 -6.90 -6.97 3.23
C LYS A 49 -7.28 -8.18 4.07
N TYR A 50 -6.45 -8.55 5.04
CA TYR A 50 -6.68 -9.76 5.83
C TYR A 50 -7.62 -9.51 7.00
N GLY A 51 -7.55 -8.34 7.66
CA GLY A 51 -8.45 -8.00 8.75
C GLY A 51 -9.91 -7.88 8.31
N PHE A 52 -10.17 -7.28 7.13
CA PHE A 52 -11.53 -7.18 6.59
C PHE A 52 -12.09 -8.55 6.18
N SER A 53 -11.30 -9.35 5.43
CA SER A 53 -11.73 -10.69 5.04
C SER A 53 -11.97 -11.61 6.24
N ALA A 54 -11.09 -11.56 7.25
CA ALA A 54 -11.25 -12.33 8.48
C ALA A 54 -12.48 -11.88 9.28
N LEU A 55 -12.78 -10.57 9.30
CA LEU A 55 -13.98 -10.03 9.95
C LEU A 55 -15.26 -10.54 9.29
N ILE A 56 -15.34 -10.51 7.95
CA ILE A 56 -16.51 -11.02 7.22
C ILE A 56 -16.68 -12.51 7.51
N LEU A 57 -15.61 -13.30 7.34
CA LEU A 57 -15.67 -14.74 7.50
C LEU A 57 -16.08 -15.13 8.93
N SER A 58 -15.46 -14.52 9.93
CA SER A 58 -15.74 -14.80 11.34
C SER A 58 -17.16 -14.39 11.73
N SER A 59 -17.66 -13.26 11.20
CA SER A 59 -19.03 -12.81 11.46
C SER A 59 -20.06 -13.73 10.81
N LEU A 60 -19.81 -14.16 9.57
CA LEU A 60 -20.70 -15.08 8.85
C LEU A 60 -20.74 -16.46 9.53
N SER A 61 -19.58 -16.99 9.91
CA SER A 61 -19.48 -18.23 10.68
C SER A 61 -20.18 -18.10 12.03
N GLY A 62 -19.98 -16.99 12.75
CA GLY A 62 -20.66 -16.73 14.02
C GLY A 62 -22.19 -16.70 13.89
N PHE A 63 -22.70 -16.13 12.79
CA PHE A 63 -24.13 -16.12 12.50
C PHE A 63 -24.67 -17.53 12.24
N ILE A 64 -23.97 -18.35 11.45
CA ILE A 64 -24.35 -19.75 11.19
C ILE A 64 -24.38 -20.55 12.49
N PHE A 65 -23.33 -20.44 13.31
CA PHE A 65 -23.29 -21.15 14.60
C PHE A 65 -24.34 -20.63 15.59
N SER A 66 -24.77 -19.37 15.47
CA SER A 66 -25.87 -18.82 16.27
C SER A 66 -27.20 -19.47 15.93
N ILE A 67 -27.48 -19.65 14.64
CA ILE A 67 -28.67 -20.38 14.17
C ILE A 67 -28.60 -21.84 14.66
N LEU A 68 -27.48 -22.53 14.44
CA LEU A 68 -27.30 -23.92 14.86
C LEU A 68 -27.41 -24.11 16.38
N TYR A 69 -26.89 -23.16 17.16
CA TYR A 69 -27.03 -23.19 18.60
C TYR A 69 -28.48 -22.97 19.05
N SER A 70 -29.24 -22.12 18.35
CA SER A 70 -30.65 -21.89 18.63
C SER A 70 -31.53 -23.14 18.43
N GLU A 71 -31.14 -24.05 17.55
CA GLU A 71 -31.91 -25.27 17.28
C GLU A 71 -31.53 -26.44 18.19
N ASN A 72 -30.23 -26.63 18.46
CA ASN A 72 -29.74 -27.85 19.11
C ASN A 72 -29.15 -27.60 20.53
N HIS A 73 -29.00 -26.34 20.95
CA HIS A 73 -28.47 -25.92 22.27
C HIS A 73 -27.22 -26.66 22.79
N SER A 74 -26.44 -27.28 21.91
CA SER A 74 -25.25 -28.02 22.29
C SER A 74 -24.16 -27.09 22.81
N SER A 75 -23.51 -27.46 23.92
CA SER A 75 -22.38 -26.72 24.48
C SER A 75 -21.23 -26.55 23.48
N THR A 76 -21.05 -27.49 22.55
CA THR A 76 -20.02 -27.37 21.49
C THR A 76 -20.31 -26.22 20.53
N MET A 77 -21.59 -26.00 20.17
CA MET A 77 -21.99 -24.90 19.29
C MET A 77 -21.87 -23.55 19.98
N LEU A 78 -22.16 -23.49 21.28
CA LEU A 78 -21.95 -22.29 22.10
C LEU A 78 -20.46 -21.90 22.15
N ILE A 79 -19.57 -22.87 22.36
CA ILE A 79 -18.11 -22.62 22.37
C ILE A 79 -17.65 -22.10 21.00
N LEU A 80 -18.07 -22.74 19.91
CA LEU A 80 -17.72 -22.30 18.55
C LEU A 80 -18.23 -20.90 18.23
N LEU A 81 -19.43 -20.56 18.71
CA LEU A 81 -20.00 -19.23 18.59
C LEU A 81 -19.13 -18.18 19.31
N ILE A 82 -18.75 -18.44 20.56
CA ILE A 82 -17.89 -17.55 21.34
C ILE A 82 -16.54 -17.35 20.64
N VAL A 83 -15.95 -18.42 20.11
CA VAL A 83 -14.69 -18.36 19.35
C VAL A 83 -14.85 -17.51 18.07
N CYS A 84 -15.92 -17.69 17.30
CA CYS A 84 -16.17 -16.89 16.10
C CYS A 84 -16.33 -15.40 16.40
N PHE A 85 -17.11 -15.05 17.42
CA PHE A 85 -17.27 -13.65 17.82
C PHE A 85 -15.97 -13.04 18.37
N SER A 86 -15.17 -13.82 19.09
CA SER A 86 -13.85 -13.37 19.58
C SER A 86 -12.89 -13.11 18.42
N LEU A 87 -12.87 -13.99 17.41
CA LEU A 87 -12.08 -13.81 16.18
C LEU A 87 -12.57 -12.61 15.37
N ALA A 88 -13.88 -12.40 15.28
CA ALA A 88 -14.45 -11.23 14.62
C ALA A 88 -14.02 -9.92 15.31
N PHE A 89 -14.03 -9.90 16.64
CA PHE A 89 -13.59 -8.75 17.43
C PHE A 89 -12.09 -8.45 17.27
N ILE A 90 -11.24 -9.48 17.32
CA ILE A 90 -9.80 -9.31 17.07
C ILE A 90 -9.57 -8.82 15.64
N SER A 91 -10.27 -9.38 14.66
CA SER A 91 -10.18 -8.96 13.25
C SER A 91 -10.62 -7.51 13.06
N LEU A 92 -11.65 -7.06 13.80
CA LEU A 92 -12.08 -5.66 13.81
C LEU A 92 -10.98 -4.73 14.32
N ILE A 93 -10.33 -5.08 15.43
CA ILE A 93 -9.20 -4.30 15.96
C ILE A 93 -8.08 -4.22 14.92
N PHE A 94 -7.69 -5.35 14.33
CA PHE A 94 -6.67 -5.39 13.28
C PHE A 94 -7.04 -4.55 12.06
N TYR A 95 -8.30 -4.58 11.65
CA TYR A 95 -8.81 -3.77 10.55
C TYR A 95 -8.73 -2.27 10.86
N ILE A 96 -9.15 -1.85 12.06
CA ILE A 96 -9.07 -0.45 12.51
C ILE A 96 -7.61 0.01 12.54
N VAL A 97 -6.69 -0.79 13.08
CA VAL A 97 -5.25 -0.49 13.07
C VAL A 97 -4.72 -0.34 11.64
N GLY A 98 -5.17 -1.19 10.71
CA GLY A 98 -4.84 -1.08 9.29
C GLY A 98 -5.33 0.23 8.65
N LEU A 99 -6.54 0.68 8.98
CA LEU A 99 -7.09 1.96 8.52
C LEU A 99 -6.30 3.15 9.08
N ILE A 100 -5.95 3.11 10.37
CA ILE A 100 -5.12 4.14 11.00
C ILE A 100 -3.73 4.20 10.34
N ALA A 101 -3.12 3.04 10.09
CA ALA A 101 -1.84 2.95 9.39
C ALA A 101 -1.92 3.48 7.95
N SER A 102 -3.02 3.23 7.24
CA SER A 102 -3.25 3.79 5.90
C SER A 102 -3.33 5.32 5.93
N SER A 103 -4.03 5.88 6.91
CA SER A 103 -4.11 7.33 7.11
C SER A 103 -2.74 7.95 7.43
N LEU A 104 -1.97 7.29 8.31
CA LEU A 104 -0.60 7.71 8.63
C LEU A 104 0.32 7.63 7.41
N ALA A 105 0.26 6.54 6.63
CA ALA A 105 1.04 6.39 5.41
C ALA A 105 0.76 7.53 4.43
N LYS A 106 -0.52 7.88 4.20
CA LYS A 106 -0.91 9.03 3.37
C LYS A 106 -0.36 10.35 3.91
N LYS A 107 -0.40 10.57 5.22
CA LYS A 107 0.15 11.78 5.87
C LYS A 107 1.67 11.90 5.69
N TYR A 108 2.39 10.79 5.71
CA TYR A 108 3.84 10.78 5.46
C TYR A 108 4.16 10.93 3.98
N MET A 109 3.39 10.30 3.08
CA MET A 109 3.52 10.46 1.63
C MET A 109 3.27 11.91 1.18
N ALA A 110 2.27 12.60 1.74
CA ALA A 110 1.99 14.01 1.42
C ALA A 110 3.12 14.97 1.81
N LYS A 111 4.00 14.56 2.73
CA LYS A 111 5.18 15.35 3.15
C LYS A 111 6.44 15.00 2.35
N ASP A 112 6.41 13.93 1.56
CA ASP A 112 7.53 13.52 0.75
C ASP A 112 7.45 14.20 -0.64
N PRO A 113 8.46 15.00 -1.04
CA PRO A 113 8.47 15.67 -2.33
C PRO A 113 8.43 14.71 -3.54
N ASN A 114 8.76 13.41 -3.37
CA ASN A 114 8.61 12.40 -4.43
C ASN A 114 7.15 11.94 -4.67
N TYR A 115 6.27 12.16 -3.71
CA TYR A 115 4.86 11.75 -3.77
C TYR A 115 3.88 12.93 -3.84
N SER A 116 4.35 14.14 -3.53
CA SER A 116 3.58 15.39 -3.60
C SER A 116 2.98 15.68 -5.00
N SER A 117 3.53 15.14 -6.08
CA SER A 117 3.02 15.33 -7.45
C SER A 117 2.11 14.20 -7.94
N LYS A 118 1.88 13.15 -7.13
CA LYS A 118 1.09 11.96 -7.48
C LYS A 118 -0.11 11.71 -6.56
N LEU A 119 -0.33 12.58 -5.58
CA LEU A 119 -1.55 12.64 -4.75
C LEU A 119 -2.56 13.57 -5.41
#